data_AF-A0A4R6HYY5-F1
#
_entry.id   AF-A0A4R6HYY5-F1
#
_cell.length_a   1.000
_cell.length_b   1.000
_cell.length_c   1.000
_cell.angle_alpha   90.00
_cell.angle_beta   90.00
_cell.angle_gamma   90.00
#
_symmetry.space_group_name_H-M   'P 1'
#
loop_
_entity.id
_entity.type
_entity.pdbx_description
1 polymer ?
#
loop_
_entity_poly.entity_id
_entity_poly.type
_entity_poly.pdbx_seq_one_letter_code
_entity_poly.pdbx_strand_id
1 'polypeptide(L)'
;MDEKTLVNEYRRWLSFQQQAQLDREHRGAQQRLEASKVSATRMTEAYRSMASKGASDGASYRTLFLREHGDTALACEGWLWVRRVLAEGGSTRVRATLLITFTLEEGRIEPGRHPVEKVSLEIFDQLNIDRGMSSVARVDRIDSHRDTRFITLLDAVRGDLRRHMQ
;
A
#
# COMPACT_ATOMS: atom_id res chain seq x y z
N MET A 1 5.67 -39.55 -3.03
CA MET A 1 5.35 -38.11 -3.07
C MET A 1 6.09 -37.54 -4.27
N ASP A 2 5.37 -36.93 -5.22
CA ASP A 2 5.96 -36.40 -6.45
C ASP A 2 6.82 -35.16 -6.15
N GLU A 3 7.98 -35.03 -6.80
CA GLU A 3 8.90 -33.90 -6.65
C GLU A 3 8.20 -32.56 -6.93
N LYS A 4 7.29 -32.54 -7.91
CA LYS A 4 6.48 -31.35 -8.22
C LYS A 4 5.55 -30.97 -7.09
N THR A 5 4.97 -31.95 -6.38
CA THR A 5 4.13 -31.71 -5.21
C THR A 5 4.94 -31.06 -4.10
N LEU A 6 6.13 -31.59 -3.81
CA LEU A 6 7.00 -31.07 -2.76
C LEU A 6 7.47 -29.63 -3.05
N VAL A 7 7.84 -29.32 -4.29
CA VAL A 7 8.22 -27.95 -4.70
C VAL A 7 7.04 -26.97 -4.58
N ASN A 8 5.83 -27.39 -4.94
CA ASN A 8 4.64 -26.56 -4.82
C ASN A 8 4.26 -26.30 -3.36
N GLU A 9 4.35 -27.30 -2.49
CA GLU A 9 4.12 -27.16 -1.05
C GLU A 9 5.14 -26.20 -0.42
N TYR A 10 6.42 -26.33 -0.80
CA TYR A 10 7.47 -25.42 -0.36
C TYR A 10 7.21 -23.98 -0.79
N ARG A 11 6.83 -23.74 -2.05
CA ARG A 11 6.48 -22.38 -2.53
C ARG A 11 5.28 -21.80 -1.80
N ARG A 12 4.25 -22.62 -1.54
CA ARG A 12 3.08 -22.19 -0.76
C ARG A 12 3.47 -21.82 0.67
N TRP A 13 4.33 -22.61 1.30
CA TRP A 13 4.86 -22.31 2.63
C TRP A 13 5.63 -20.98 2.66
N LEU A 14 6.48 -20.71 1.65
CA LEU A 14 7.15 -19.41 1.52
C LEU A 14 6.16 -18.24 1.42
N SER A 15 5.09 -18.38 0.63
CA SER A 15 4.04 -17.35 0.54
C SER A 15 3.36 -17.11 1.89
N PHE A 16 3.05 -18.16 2.67
CA PHE A 16 2.48 -18.00 4.01
C PHE A 16 3.43 -17.31 4.98
N GLN A 17 4.73 -17.61 4.94
CA GLN A 17 5.72 -16.92 5.77
C GLN A 17 5.80 -15.44 5.43
N GLN A 18 5.83 -15.10 4.14
CA GLN A 18 5.84 -13.72 3.67
C GLN A 18 4.55 -12.99 4.06
N GLN A 19 3.39 -13.62 3.91
CA GLN A 19 2.11 -13.04 4.33
C GLN A 19 2.13 -12.69 5.82
N ALA A 20 2.55 -13.63 6.67
CA ALA A 20 2.62 -13.39 8.11
C ALA A 20 3.61 -12.26 8.46
N GLN A 21 4.69 -12.09 7.70
CA GLN A 21 5.59 -10.96 7.84
C GLN A 21 4.92 -9.63 7.47
N LEU A 22 4.26 -9.56 6.30
CA LEU A 22 3.58 -8.36 5.84
C LEU A 22 2.42 -7.95 6.76
N ASP A 23 1.67 -8.92 7.30
CA ASP A 23 0.59 -8.63 8.26
C ASP A 23 1.13 -7.98 9.54
N ARG A 24 2.27 -8.48 10.06
CA ARG A 24 2.94 -7.87 11.22
C ARG A 24 3.49 -6.49 10.89
N GLU A 25 4.07 -6.33 9.70
CA GLU A 25 4.65 -5.07 9.26
C GLU A 25 3.59 -3.99 9.08
N HIS A 26 2.50 -4.32 8.39
CA HIS A 26 1.36 -3.43 8.18
C HIS A 26 0.75 -3.00 9.52
N ARG A 27 0.45 -3.97 10.40
CA ARG A 27 -0.08 -3.69 11.74
C ARG A 27 0.86 -2.82 12.57
N GLY A 28 2.16 -3.11 12.55
CA GLY A 28 3.16 -2.32 13.26
C GLY A 28 3.28 -0.90 12.72
N ALA A 29 3.23 -0.72 11.40
CA ALA A 29 3.21 0.60 10.77
C ALA A 29 1.94 1.38 11.10
N GLN A 30 0.78 0.73 11.11
CA GLN A 30 -0.48 1.34 11.55
C GLN A 30 -0.39 1.81 13.01
N GLN A 31 0.12 0.97 13.92
CA GLN A 31 0.29 1.34 15.33
C GLN A 31 1.23 2.55 15.51
N ARG A 32 2.30 2.65 14.71
CA ARG A 32 3.21 3.82 14.73
C ARG A 32 2.53 5.08 14.20
N LEU A 33 1.71 4.97 13.16
CA LEU A 33 0.91 6.09 12.67
C LEU A 33 -0.07 6.60 13.73
N GLU A 34 -0.78 5.68 14.40
CA GLU A 34 -1.67 6.01 15.53
C GLU A 34 -0.92 6.68 16.69
N ALA A 35 0.24 6.13 17.09
CA ALA A 35 1.04 6.68 18.18
C ALA A 35 1.63 8.06 17.88
N SER A 36 1.98 8.31 16.62
CA SER A 36 2.55 9.59 16.17
C SER A 36 1.52 10.71 15.96
N LYS A 37 0.22 10.39 16.02
CA LYS A 37 -0.89 11.34 15.84
C LYS A 37 -0.74 12.18 14.56
N VAL A 38 -0.24 11.56 13.49
CA VAL A 38 -0.11 12.22 12.18
C VAL A 38 -1.50 12.54 11.67
N SER A 39 -1.72 13.81 11.33
CA SER A 39 -2.97 14.30 10.74
C SER A 39 -3.02 14.07 9.23
N ALA A 40 -4.23 14.05 8.68
CA ALA A 40 -4.46 14.01 7.23
C ALA A 40 -3.73 15.13 6.47
N THR A 41 -3.57 16.31 7.07
CA THR A 41 -2.81 17.43 6.49
C THR A 41 -1.33 17.08 6.32
N ARG A 42 -0.69 16.56 7.37
CA ARG A 42 0.73 16.16 7.30
C ARG A 42 0.95 14.98 6.36
N MET A 43 0.00 14.04 6.33
CA MET A 43 0.00 12.95 5.35
C MET A 43 -0.11 13.48 3.91
N THR A 44 -0.98 14.47 3.67
CA THR A 44 -1.14 15.14 2.38
C THR A 44 0.17 15.78 1.90
N GLU A 45 0.90 16.46 2.78
CA GLU A 45 2.21 17.04 2.46
C GLU A 45 3.24 15.98 2.07
N ALA A 46 3.27 14.85 2.78
CA ALA A 46 4.13 13.73 2.43
C ALA A 46 3.82 13.20 1.02
N TYR A 47 2.54 13.00 0.69
CA TYR A 47 2.12 12.57 -0.65
C TYR A 47 2.42 13.62 -1.73
N ARG A 48 2.35 14.92 -1.42
CA ARG A 48 2.77 15.99 -2.36
C ARG A 48 4.28 15.92 -2.64
N SER A 49 5.09 15.66 -1.62
CA SER A 49 6.53 15.45 -1.76
C SER A 49 6.82 14.21 -2.63
N MET A 50 6.12 13.09 -2.38
CA MET A 50 6.20 11.88 -3.21
C MET A 50 5.83 12.17 -4.67
N ALA A 51 4.79 12.96 -4.93
CA ALA A 51 4.39 13.32 -6.29
C ALA A 51 5.49 14.13 -7.01
N SER A 52 6.10 15.09 -6.31
CA SER A 52 7.20 15.90 -6.86
C SER A 52 8.40 15.03 -7.22
N LYS A 53 8.81 14.12 -6.33
CA LYS A 53 9.88 13.14 -6.56
C LYS A 53 9.52 12.10 -7.64
N GLY A 54 8.25 11.72 -7.70
CA GLY A 54 7.72 10.83 -8.74
C GLY A 54 7.83 11.44 -10.14
N ALA A 55 7.61 12.76 -10.27
CA ALA A 55 7.71 13.48 -11.53
C ALA A 55 9.15 13.75 -11.96
N SER A 56 10.02 14.15 -11.02
CA SER A 56 11.44 14.47 -11.28
C SER A 56 12.30 13.21 -11.45
N ASP A 57 12.22 12.30 -10.48
CA ASP A 57 13.16 11.18 -10.36
C ASP A 57 12.56 9.82 -10.77
N GLY A 58 11.26 9.78 -11.09
CA GLY A 58 10.55 8.51 -11.32
C GLY A 58 10.37 7.69 -10.04
N ALA A 59 10.44 8.33 -8.87
CA ALA A 59 10.42 7.68 -7.58
C ALA A 59 9.10 6.90 -7.33
N SER A 60 9.25 5.59 -7.11
CA SER A 60 8.17 4.71 -6.66
C SER A 60 8.46 4.26 -5.23
N TYR A 61 7.43 4.25 -4.40
CA TYR A 61 7.57 4.00 -2.96
C TYR A 61 6.99 2.64 -2.61
N ARG A 62 7.64 1.90 -1.71
CA ARG A 62 7.06 0.65 -1.22
C ARG A 62 5.79 0.97 -0.44
N THR A 63 4.72 0.23 -0.74
CA THR A 63 3.41 0.46 -0.15
C THR A 63 2.81 -0.87 0.28
N LEU A 64 2.34 -0.89 1.53
CA LEU A 64 1.54 -1.98 2.08
C LEU A 64 0.08 -1.55 2.08
N PHE A 65 -0.83 -2.47 1.80
CA PHE A 65 -2.27 -2.22 1.85
C PHE A 65 -2.99 -3.51 2.24
N LEU A 66 -4.20 -3.39 2.76
CA LEU A 66 -5.04 -4.55 3.06
C LEU A 66 -5.98 -4.81 1.91
N ARG A 67 -6.05 -6.07 1.45
CA ARG A 67 -7.02 -6.53 0.47
C ARG A 67 -8.05 -7.42 1.13
N GLU A 68 -9.33 -7.14 0.89
CA GLU A 68 -10.44 -7.96 1.35
C GLU A 68 -10.40 -9.36 0.72
N HIS A 69 -10.56 -10.39 1.54
CA HIS A 69 -10.64 -11.79 1.15
C HIS A 69 -11.71 -12.49 2.01
N GLY A 70 -12.97 -12.44 1.57
CA GLY A 70 -14.10 -12.94 2.35
C GLY A 70 -14.24 -12.18 3.67
N ASP A 71 -14.17 -12.91 4.78
CA ASP A 71 -14.33 -12.35 6.14
C ASP A 71 -13.04 -11.79 6.74
N THR A 72 -11.94 -11.79 5.99
CA THR A 72 -10.64 -11.27 6.45
C THR A 72 -10.05 -10.25 5.48
N ALA A 73 -9.04 -9.51 5.93
CA ALA A 73 -8.24 -8.64 5.09
C ALA A 73 -6.76 -9.00 5.25
N LEU A 74 -6.07 -9.21 4.12
CA LEU A 74 -4.69 -9.68 4.08
C LEU A 74 -3.76 -8.56 3.60
N ALA A 75 -2.60 -8.42 4.22
CA ALA A 75 -1.61 -7.45 3.77
C ALA A 75 -1.02 -7.86 2.42
N CYS A 76 -1.12 -6.95 1.45
CA CYS A 76 -0.47 -7.01 0.15
C CYS A 76 0.68 -6.00 0.10
N GLU A 77 1.57 -6.19 -0.87
CA GLU A 77 2.69 -5.28 -1.11
C GLU A 77 2.71 -4.86 -2.58
N GLY A 78 3.07 -3.59 -2.79
CA GLY A 78 3.39 -3.09 -4.11
C GLY A 78 4.28 -1.85 -4.06
N TRP A 79 4.48 -1.27 -5.23
CA TRP A 79 5.17 -0.01 -5.42
C TRP A 79 4.19 1.03 -5.93
N LEU A 80 4.10 2.15 -5.22
CA LEU A 80 3.20 3.25 -5.55
C LEU A 80 3.99 4.40 -6.18
N TRP A 81 3.67 4.70 -7.43
CA TRP A 81 4.13 5.91 -8.11
C TRP A 81 3.03 6.97 -8.03
N VAL A 82 3.26 7.98 -7.20
CA VAL A 82 2.29 9.07 -6.99
C VAL A 82 2.39 10.06 -8.15
N ARG A 83 1.29 10.26 -8.88
CA ARG A 83 1.25 11.17 -10.04
C ARG A 83 0.89 12.59 -9.64
N ARG A 84 -0.14 12.75 -8.80
CA ARG A 84 -0.60 14.05 -8.30
C ARG A 84 -1.48 13.91 -7.07
N VAL A 85 -1.53 14.99 -6.28
CA VAL A 85 -2.41 15.16 -5.13
C VAL A 85 -3.36 16.32 -5.41
N LEU A 86 -4.66 16.11 -5.23
CA LEU A 86 -5.74 17.04 -5.46
C LEU A 86 -6.43 17.31 -4.13
N ALA A 87 -6.54 18.58 -3.71
CA ALA A 87 -7.26 18.95 -2.49
C ALA A 87 -8.39 19.90 -2.88
N GLU A 88 -9.63 19.40 -2.84
CA GLU A 88 -10.84 20.14 -3.21
C GLU A 88 -11.99 19.74 -2.28
N GLY A 89 -12.75 20.72 -1.79
CA GLY A 89 -14.01 20.45 -1.07
C GLY A 89 -13.89 19.66 0.25
N GLY A 90 -12.76 19.76 0.96
CA GLY A 90 -12.54 19.06 2.24
C GLY A 90 -12.04 17.62 2.13
N SER A 91 -11.81 17.11 0.91
CA SER A 91 -11.21 15.80 0.65
C SER A 91 -9.87 15.97 -0.07
N THR A 92 -8.87 15.16 0.31
CA THR A 92 -7.62 15.06 -0.43
C THR A 92 -7.56 13.74 -1.18
N ARG A 93 -7.51 13.84 -2.51
CA ARG A 93 -7.39 12.70 -3.42
C ARG A 93 -5.98 12.57 -3.97
N VAL A 94 -5.47 11.36 -4.02
CA VAL A 94 -4.19 11.01 -4.62
C VAL A 94 -4.45 10.18 -5.87
N ARG A 95 -3.90 10.59 -7.00
CA ARG A 95 -3.87 9.76 -8.21
C ARG A 95 -2.50 9.12 -8.32
N ALA A 96 -2.47 7.80 -8.42
CA ALA A 96 -1.23 7.05 -8.43
C ALA A 96 -1.32 5.84 -9.37
N THR A 97 -0.17 5.22 -9.58
CA THR A 97 -0.04 3.90 -10.20
C THR A 97 0.50 2.94 -9.17
N LEU A 98 -0.15 1.79 -9.03
CA LEU A 98 0.24 0.72 -8.14
C LEU A 98 0.73 -0.48 -8.96
N LEU A 99 1.96 -0.88 -8.71
CA LEU A 99 2.54 -2.13 -9.21
C LEU A 99 2.58 -3.14 -8.05
N ILE A 100 1.67 -4.10 -8.05
CA ILE A 100 1.59 -5.12 -6.99
C ILE A 100 2.74 -6.11 -7.16
N THR A 101 3.47 -6.37 -6.07
CA THR A 101 4.62 -7.29 -6.02
C THR A 101 4.41 -8.47 -5.08
N PHE A 102 3.32 -8.48 -4.30
CA PHE A 102 2.93 -9.63 -3.51
C PHE A 102 1.43 -9.68 -3.25
N THR A 103 0.86 -10.88 -3.39
CA THR A 103 -0.43 -11.29 -2.82
C THR A 103 -0.27 -12.70 -2.22
N LEU A 104 -1.16 -13.11 -1.33
CA LEU A 104 -1.09 -14.47 -0.78
C LEU A 104 -1.29 -15.53 -1.87
N GLU A 105 -2.21 -15.27 -2.80
CA GLU A 105 -2.62 -16.18 -3.86
C GLU A 105 -1.50 -16.45 -4.86
N GLU A 106 -0.68 -15.44 -5.18
CA GLU A 106 0.37 -15.55 -6.19
C GLU A 106 1.79 -15.60 -5.58
N GLY A 107 1.92 -15.30 -4.29
CA GLY A 107 3.22 -15.07 -3.67
C GLY A 107 3.90 -13.83 -4.25
N ARG A 108 5.22 -13.92 -4.44
CA ARG A 108 6.00 -12.83 -5.03
C ARG A 108 5.72 -12.70 -6.53
N ILE A 109 5.39 -11.49 -6.94
CA ILE A 109 5.08 -11.11 -8.32
C ILE A 109 6.22 -10.24 -8.84
N GLU A 110 6.83 -10.68 -9.94
CA GLU A 110 7.89 -9.91 -10.58
C GLU A 110 7.33 -8.67 -11.31
N PRO A 111 8.02 -7.52 -11.27
CA PRO A 111 7.58 -6.31 -11.99
C PRO A 111 7.36 -6.56 -13.48
N GLY A 112 6.21 -6.12 -13.99
CA GLY A 112 5.82 -6.30 -15.39
C GLY A 112 5.14 -7.64 -15.72
N ARG A 113 5.00 -8.56 -14.74
CA ARG A 113 4.19 -9.77 -14.93
C ARG A 113 2.71 -9.46 -15.11
N HIS A 114 2.20 -8.50 -14.34
CA HIS A 114 0.82 -8.01 -14.42
C HIS A 114 0.78 -6.56 -14.87
N PRO A 115 -0.33 -6.12 -15.49
CA PRO A 115 -0.58 -4.71 -15.73
C PRO A 115 -0.57 -3.93 -14.42
N VAL A 116 -0.10 -2.68 -14.48
CA VAL A 116 -0.22 -1.78 -13.35
C VAL A 116 -1.64 -1.28 -13.15
N GLU A 117 -1.99 -0.99 -11.90
CA GLU A 117 -3.28 -0.44 -11.55
C GLU A 117 -3.21 1.07 -11.41
N LYS A 118 -4.10 1.79 -12.11
CA LYS A 118 -4.37 3.19 -11.77
C LYS A 118 -5.25 3.20 -10.53
N VAL A 119 -4.76 3.83 -9.47
CA VAL A 119 -5.48 3.89 -8.19
C VAL A 119 -5.76 5.33 -7.81
N SER A 120 -6.90 5.48 -7.16
CA SER A 120 -7.38 6.74 -6.62
C SER A 120 -7.53 6.54 -5.13
N LEU A 121 -6.70 7.23 -4.37
CA LEU A 121 -6.71 7.16 -2.92
C LEU A 121 -7.33 8.42 -2.34
N GLU A 122 -7.90 8.31 -1.16
CA GLU A 122 -8.36 9.43 -0.36
C GLU A 122 -7.63 9.43 0.98
N ILE A 123 -7.16 10.61 1.39
CA ILE A 123 -6.55 10.84 2.69
C ILE A 123 -7.56 11.55 3.56
N PHE A 124 -7.89 10.97 4.71
CA PHE A 124 -8.84 11.51 5.67
C PHE A 124 -8.46 11.18 7.10
N ASP A 125 -9.03 11.93 8.04
CA ASP A 125 -8.87 11.70 9.47
C ASP A 125 -9.98 10.74 9.94
N GLN A 126 -9.59 9.54 10.38
CA GLN A 126 -10.51 8.55 10.93
C GLN A 126 -10.63 8.74 12.45
N LEU A 127 -11.86 8.92 12.94
CA LEU A 127 -12.14 8.93 14.37
C LEU A 127 -12.10 7.51 14.94
N ASN A 128 -11.36 7.35 16.03
CA ASN A 128 -11.29 6.16 16.84
C ASN A 128 -12.03 6.42 18.17
N ILE A 129 -13.29 5.96 18.22
CA ILE A 129 -14.19 6.17 19.36
C ILE A 129 -13.69 5.39 20.59
N ASP A 130 -13.23 4.16 20.38
CA ASP A 130 -12.80 3.24 21.45
C ASP A 130 -11.53 3.69 22.18
N ARG A 131 -10.77 4.61 21.58
CA ARG A 131 -9.53 5.18 22.16
C ARG A 131 -9.66 6.66 22.49
N GLY A 132 -10.71 7.00 23.23
CA GLY A 132 -10.90 8.35 23.77
C GLY A 132 -11.14 9.41 22.70
N MET A 133 -11.81 9.04 21.59
CA MET A 133 -12.15 9.96 20.49
C MET A 133 -10.90 10.60 19.85
N SER A 134 -9.88 9.79 19.61
CA SER A 134 -8.66 10.21 18.90
C SER A 134 -8.86 10.15 17.38
N SER A 135 -8.13 10.97 16.63
CA SER A 135 -8.12 10.93 15.16
C SER A 135 -6.80 10.36 14.65
N VAL A 136 -6.85 9.54 13.61
CA VAL A 136 -5.67 9.03 12.88
C VAL A 136 -5.84 9.24 11.38
N ALA A 137 -4.80 9.75 10.72
CA ALA A 137 -4.78 9.80 9.27
C ALA A 137 -4.86 8.40 8.66
N ARG A 138 -5.80 8.21 7.73
CA ARG A 138 -5.99 6.98 6.97
C ARG A 138 -5.99 7.30 5.48
N VAL A 139 -5.45 6.36 4.71
CA VAL A 139 -5.46 6.41 3.25
C VAL A 139 -6.14 5.16 2.72
N ASP A 140 -7.24 5.34 2.01
CA ASP A 140 -7.99 4.23 1.39
C ASP A 140 -8.13 4.44 -0.10
N ARG A 141 -8.33 3.33 -0.84
CA ARG A 141 -8.72 3.39 -2.23
C ARG A 141 -10.20 3.73 -2.34
N ILE A 142 -10.55 4.59 -3.30
CA ILE A 142 -11.93 5.05 -3.52
C ILE A 142 -12.52 4.62 -4.87
N ASP A 143 -11.68 4.15 -5.80
CA ASP A 143 -12.13 3.60 -7.09
C ASP A 143 -12.34 2.08 -7.06
N SER A 144 -12.12 1.45 -5.91
CA SER A 144 -12.45 0.06 -5.59
C SER A 144 -12.57 -0.09 -4.09
N HIS A 145 -13.49 -0.93 -3.62
CA HIS A 145 -13.67 -1.21 -2.19
C HIS A 145 -12.76 -2.31 -1.66
N ARG A 146 -12.04 -3.02 -2.54
CA ARG A 146 -11.26 -4.20 -2.14
C ARG A 146 -9.99 -3.88 -1.38
N ASP A 147 -9.41 -2.69 -1.60
CA ASP A 147 -8.11 -2.33 -1.05
C ASP A 147 -8.23 -1.14 -0.09
N THR A 148 -7.72 -1.29 1.12
CA THR A 148 -7.83 -0.26 2.18
C THR A 148 -6.52 -0.13 2.95
N ARG A 149 -6.43 0.88 3.82
CA ARG A 149 -5.34 1.11 4.76
C ARG A 149 -3.97 1.11 4.10
N PHE A 150 -3.82 1.93 3.07
CA PHE A 150 -2.55 2.13 2.38
C PHE A 150 -1.54 2.78 3.32
N ILE A 151 -0.35 2.19 3.41
CA ILE A 151 0.80 2.68 4.15
C ILE A 151 1.97 2.75 3.17
N THR A 152 2.36 3.96 2.81
CA THR A 152 3.48 4.20 1.88
C THR A 152 4.73 4.58 2.66
N LEU A 153 5.80 3.80 2.49
CA LEU A 153 7.05 3.91 3.25
C LEU A 153 8.00 4.88 2.54
N LEU A 154 8.31 6.00 3.20
CA LEU A 154 9.13 7.08 2.63
C LEU A 154 10.62 6.73 2.50
N ASP A 155 11.10 5.76 3.26
CA ASP A 155 12.48 5.27 3.31
C ASP A 155 12.77 4.17 2.26
N ALA A 156 11.73 3.56 1.67
CA ALA A 156 11.85 2.52 0.67
C ALA A 156 11.46 3.05 -0.72
N VAL A 157 12.45 3.54 -1.48
CA VAL A 157 12.25 4.23 -2.77
C VAL A 157 13.02 3.56 -3.90
N ARG A 158 12.39 3.42 -5.07
CA ARG A 158 12.97 2.86 -6.30
C ARG A 158 12.65 3.72 -7.51
N GLY A 159 13.67 4.10 -8.28
CA GLY A 159 13.52 4.78 -9.58
C GLY A 159 13.53 3.83 -10.78
N ASP A 160 14.13 2.64 -10.62
CA ASP A 160 14.28 1.63 -11.69
C ASP A 160 12.95 1.03 -12.15
N LEU A 161 11.90 1.15 -11.34
CA LEU A 161 10.56 0.65 -11.64
C LEU A 161 9.79 1.51 -12.66
N ARG A 162 10.27 2.71 -13.01
CA ARG A 162 9.56 3.64 -13.91
C ARG A 162 9.10 3.01 -15.22
N ARG A 163 9.90 2.12 -15.80
CA ARG A 163 9.56 1.40 -17.05
C ARG A 163 8.37 0.46 -16.93
N HIS A 164 8.04 0.03 -15.71
CA HIS A 164 6.92 -0.85 -15.40
C HIS A 164 5.68 -0.07 -14.94
N MET A 165 5.75 1.26 -14.78
CA MET A 165 4.70 2.10 -14.19
C MET A 165 3.79 2.80 -15.23
N GLN A 166 3.89 2.42 -16.50
CA GLN A 166 3.17 3.05 -17.61
C GLN A 166 1.80 2.43 -17.85
#